data_AF-A0A1Z9XQ28-F1
#
_entry.id   AF-A0A1Z9XQ28-F1
#
_cell.length_a   1.000
_cell.length_b   1.000
_cell.length_c   1.000
_cell.angle_alpha   90.00
_cell.angle_beta   90.00
_cell.angle_gamma   90.00
#
_symmetry.space_group_name_H-M   'P 1'
#
loop_
_entity.id
_entity.type
_entity.pdbx_description
1 polymer ?
#
loop_
_entity_poly.entity_id
_entity_poly.type
_entity_poly.pdbx_seq_one_letter_code
_entity_poly.pdbx_strand_id
1 'polypeptide(L)'
;MHRRTLLKLLASGAVMLHSPALLATQHANKTQPLKRVIWILQRGAVDSLHTVIPAFESRLASLRPDLMSGLEDAFPIKHQYKLHPSLSHIHKLFERKELSCVVATSTGYKGRSHFDGQDFLESGLGAANLQSGWVGRAMDVLGTEGIAISKMTPLAFRDSLRGSNFYPSNFTSAVDSLTDDLAALYQYDEKLERALVAGTEIKDALMGDKQKRLQTSFSRLCGECVDIMKAKPNVQFMMLESGGWDTHKSQVGKLSRELDQLDEGIAQLKKGLGNDWKNTLVLVTSEFGRTVRQNGTGGTDHGTAGSMFIAGGSHLGGTIHGKWPGLSKKDLFEDRDLRPTTNTFSWISAALQQHLGLSQNQLNAIFPDHMPYKYTLF
;
A
#
# COMPACT_ATOMS: atom_id res chain seq x y z
N MET A 1 15.91 2.38 81.79
CA MET A 1 15.13 3.22 80.84
C MET A 1 15.47 2.91 79.37
N HIS A 2 15.35 1.68 78.83
CA HIS A 2 15.65 1.46 77.38
C HIS A 2 14.74 0.49 76.60
N ARG A 3 13.64 -0.03 77.17
CA ARG A 3 12.68 -0.86 76.40
C ARG A 3 11.79 -0.04 75.43
N ARG A 4 11.40 1.18 75.81
CA ARG A 4 10.53 2.04 74.98
C ARG A 4 11.25 2.66 73.78
N THR A 5 12.57 2.80 73.83
CA THR A 5 13.38 3.34 72.73
C THR A 5 13.64 2.29 71.65
N LEU A 6 13.86 1.02 72.04
CA LEU A 6 14.08 -0.09 71.11
C LEU A 6 12.84 -0.41 70.26
N LEU A 7 11.64 -0.34 70.85
CA LEU A 7 10.37 -0.54 70.14
C LEU A 7 10.06 0.59 69.14
N LYS A 8 10.51 1.82 69.40
CA LYS A 8 10.37 2.94 68.45
C LYS A 8 11.33 2.84 67.27
N LEU A 9 12.54 2.32 67.49
CA LEU A 9 13.52 2.08 66.43
C LEU A 9 13.11 0.91 65.51
N LEU A 10 12.50 -0.15 66.03
CA LEU A 10 12.02 -1.27 65.21
C LEU A 10 10.80 -0.91 64.34
N ALA A 11 9.91 -0.04 64.82
CA ALA A 11 8.79 0.47 64.01
C ALA A 11 9.24 1.39 62.87
N SER A 12 10.42 2.00 62.98
CA SER A 12 10.99 2.90 61.96
C SER A 12 11.70 2.14 60.83
N GLY A 13 12.24 0.96 61.11
CA GLY A 13 12.95 0.13 60.12
C GLY A 13 12.03 -0.77 59.28
N ALA A 14 10.84 -1.09 59.76
CA ALA A 14 9.91 -2.00 59.07
C ALA A 14 9.12 -1.34 57.92
N VAL A 15 9.06 0.00 57.85
CA VAL A 15 8.34 0.72 56.79
C VAL A 15 9.17 0.88 55.51
N MET A 16 10.49 0.66 55.56
CA MET A 16 11.35 0.81 54.37
C MET A 16 11.64 -0.48 53.60
N LEU A 17 11.06 -1.63 53.98
CA LEU A 17 11.38 -2.92 53.37
C LEU A 17 10.25 -3.55 52.53
N HIS A 18 9.09 -2.88 52.36
CA HIS A 18 7.93 -3.45 51.64
C HIS A 18 7.45 -2.62 50.44
N SER A 19 8.29 -1.80 49.83
CA SER A 19 7.98 -1.21 48.52
C SER A 19 9.22 -0.93 47.68
N PRO A 20 9.75 -1.92 46.94
CA PRO A 20 10.68 -1.64 45.85
C PRO A 20 9.99 -0.96 44.64
N ALA A 21 8.68 -0.69 44.70
CA ALA A 21 7.88 -0.34 43.53
C ALA A 21 7.68 1.18 43.29
N LEU A 22 8.24 2.08 44.10
CA LEU A 22 7.97 3.53 43.99
C LEU A 22 9.14 4.39 43.51
N LEU A 23 10.22 3.78 43.04
CA LEU A 23 11.30 4.46 42.29
C LEU A 23 11.55 3.83 40.91
N ALA A 24 10.57 3.09 40.39
CA ALA A 24 10.44 2.99 38.94
C ALA A 24 9.93 4.36 38.48
N THR A 25 10.84 5.25 38.10
CA THR A 25 10.47 6.30 37.16
C THR A 25 9.77 5.58 36.02
N GLN A 26 8.46 5.74 35.89
CA GLN A 26 7.80 5.56 34.62
C GLN A 26 8.38 6.66 33.72
N HIS A 27 9.60 6.44 33.23
CA HIS A 27 9.85 6.68 31.83
C HIS A 27 8.86 5.75 31.13
N ALA A 28 7.63 6.25 30.97
CA ALA A 28 6.87 5.91 29.80
C ALA A 28 7.81 6.29 28.66
N ASN A 29 8.62 5.33 28.22
CA ASN A 29 9.11 5.33 26.86
C ASN A 29 7.82 5.48 26.07
N LYS A 30 7.53 6.71 25.61
CA LYS A 30 6.54 6.94 24.57
C LYS A 30 7.08 6.11 23.43
N THR A 31 6.65 4.84 23.37
CA THR A 31 6.91 3.98 22.25
C THR A 31 6.35 4.75 21.07
N GLN A 32 7.25 5.22 20.21
CA GLN A 32 6.85 5.96 19.03
C GLN A 32 5.84 5.06 18.30
N PRO A 33 4.70 5.60 17.86
CA PRO A 33 3.70 4.80 17.20
C PRO A 33 4.33 4.11 15.98
N LEU A 34 4.00 2.82 15.78
CA LEU A 34 4.55 2.04 14.68
C LEU A 34 4.22 2.73 13.35
N LYS A 35 5.26 3.01 12.56
CA LYS A 35 5.11 3.56 11.22
C LYS A 35 4.78 2.44 10.26
N ARG A 36 3.62 2.47 9.61
CA ARG A 36 3.10 1.37 8.80
C ARG A 36 3.11 1.72 7.31
N VAL A 37 3.20 0.71 6.46
CA VAL A 37 3.15 0.85 5.00
C VAL A 37 2.05 -0.04 4.46
N ILE A 38 1.13 0.55 3.69
CA ILE A 38 0.11 -0.18 2.93
C ILE A 38 0.44 0.01 1.46
N TRP A 39 0.63 -1.09 0.74
CA TRP A 39 0.85 -1.05 -0.70
C TRP A 39 -0.36 -1.64 -1.44
N ILE A 40 -0.97 -0.83 -2.29
CA ILE A 40 -2.08 -1.21 -3.14
C ILE A 40 -1.57 -1.37 -4.57
N LEU A 41 -1.56 -2.62 -5.04
CA LEU A 41 -1.20 -2.97 -6.40
C LEU A 41 -2.46 -3.02 -7.29
N GLN A 42 -2.56 -2.10 -8.24
CA GLN A 42 -3.60 -2.05 -9.25
C GLN A 42 -3.21 -2.91 -10.46
N ARG A 43 -3.68 -4.16 -10.49
CA ARG A 43 -3.40 -5.13 -11.56
C ARG A 43 -4.21 -4.82 -12.81
N GLY A 44 -3.54 -4.44 -13.90
CA GLY A 44 -4.17 -4.21 -15.20
C GLY A 44 -3.77 -2.92 -15.91
N ALA A 45 -2.71 -2.24 -15.47
CA ALA A 45 -2.21 -1.00 -16.07
C ALA A 45 -3.25 0.14 -16.08
N VAL A 46 -3.34 0.88 -14.98
CA VAL A 46 -4.29 1.98 -14.82
C VAL A 46 -4.06 3.07 -15.88
N ASP A 47 -5.15 3.58 -16.47
CA ASP A 47 -5.08 4.73 -17.37
C ASP A 47 -4.84 6.04 -16.61
N SER A 48 -3.57 6.32 -16.32
CA SER A 48 -3.14 7.51 -15.58
C SER A 48 -3.61 8.84 -16.17
N LEU A 49 -3.82 8.92 -17.49
CA LEU A 49 -4.22 10.16 -18.17
C LEU A 49 -5.71 10.51 -17.98
N HIS A 50 -6.52 9.55 -17.51
CA HIS A 50 -7.89 9.79 -17.06
C HIS A 50 -8.04 9.70 -15.54
N THR A 51 -7.04 9.20 -14.81
CA THR A 51 -7.01 9.23 -13.34
C THR A 51 -6.49 10.57 -12.81
N VAL A 52 -5.34 11.03 -13.31
CA VAL A 52 -4.71 12.34 -13.00
C VAL A 52 -4.62 13.12 -14.31
N ILE A 53 -5.68 13.86 -14.60
CA ILE A 53 -5.96 14.45 -15.92
C ILE A 53 -5.14 15.74 -16.10
N PRO A 54 -4.25 15.84 -17.10
CA PRO A 54 -3.51 17.06 -17.42
C PRO A 54 -4.40 18.04 -18.20
N ALA A 55 -5.25 18.81 -17.52
CA ALA A 55 -6.24 19.68 -18.20
C ALA A 55 -5.63 20.82 -19.02
N PHE A 56 -4.34 21.13 -18.80
CA PHE A 56 -3.57 22.08 -19.63
C PHE A 56 -3.10 21.48 -20.97
N GLU A 57 -3.18 20.15 -21.17
CA GLU A 57 -2.76 19.52 -22.42
C GLU A 57 -3.91 19.45 -23.42
N SER A 58 -3.94 20.43 -24.33
CA SER A 58 -4.99 20.58 -25.33
C SER A 58 -5.14 19.39 -26.28
N ARG A 59 -4.09 18.58 -26.47
CA ARG A 59 -4.13 17.42 -27.38
C ARG A 59 -4.90 16.24 -26.81
N LEU A 60 -5.08 16.15 -25.50
CA LEU A 60 -5.68 14.97 -24.86
C LEU A 60 -7.06 14.64 -25.44
N ALA A 61 -7.93 15.65 -25.57
CA ALA A 61 -9.26 15.47 -26.13
C ALA A 61 -9.25 14.99 -27.60
N SER A 62 -8.30 15.49 -28.41
CA SER A 62 -8.15 15.06 -29.80
C SER A 62 -7.56 13.65 -29.94
N LEU A 63 -6.78 13.20 -28.96
CA LEU A 63 -6.18 11.87 -28.92
C LEU A 63 -7.15 10.81 -28.38
N ARG A 64 -8.17 11.24 -27.61
CA ARG A 64 -9.09 10.37 -26.88
C ARG A 64 -10.55 10.87 -26.92
N PRO A 65 -11.11 11.20 -28.09
CA PRO A 65 -12.41 11.86 -28.20
C PRO A 65 -13.54 11.13 -27.48
N ASP A 66 -13.58 9.79 -27.55
CA ASP A 66 -14.67 8.98 -26.99
C ASP A 66 -14.51 8.75 -25.48
N LEU A 67 -13.33 9.03 -24.93
CA LEU A 67 -13.02 8.84 -23.52
C LEU A 67 -13.15 10.12 -22.70
N MET A 68 -13.38 11.27 -23.34
CA MET A 68 -13.57 12.53 -22.64
C MET A 68 -14.95 12.65 -21.96
N SER A 69 -15.92 11.84 -22.35
CA SER A 69 -17.25 11.82 -21.74
C SER A 69 -17.19 11.38 -20.28
N GLY A 70 -17.91 12.05 -19.39
CA GLY A 70 -17.93 11.71 -17.97
C GLY A 70 -16.77 12.30 -17.18
N LEU A 71 -16.03 13.26 -17.75
CA LEU A 71 -14.95 14.01 -17.09
C LEU A 71 -15.31 15.48 -16.82
N GLU A 72 -16.56 15.88 -17.08
CA GLU A 72 -17.05 17.25 -16.95
C GLU A 72 -16.90 17.75 -15.50
N ASP A 73 -17.21 16.88 -14.54
CA ASP A 73 -17.15 17.15 -13.10
C ASP A 73 -15.82 16.75 -12.45
N ALA A 74 -14.74 16.65 -13.25
CA ALA A 74 -13.43 16.26 -12.73
C ALA A 74 -12.90 17.30 -11.75
N PHE A 75 -12.41 16.84 -10.59
CA PHE A 75 -12.03 17.71 -9.48
C PHE A 75 -10.71 18.45 -9.76
N PRO A 76 -10.68 19.79 -9.74
CA PRO A 76 -9.44 20.53 -9.95
C PRO A 76 -8.45 20.29 -8.81
N ILE A 77 -7.19 20.10 -9.18
CA ILE A 77 -6.04 20.00 -8.27
C ILE A 77 -4.92 20.94 -8.75
N LYS A 78 -3.76 20.92 -8.09
CA LYS A 78 -2.64 21.86 -8.40
C LYS A 78 -2.15 21.72 -9.85
N HIS A 79 -1.51 22.80 -10.33
CA HIS A 79 -0.82 22.86 -11.63
C HIS A 79 -1.73 22.58 -12.83
N GLN A 80 -3.01 22.94 -12.74
CA GLN A 80 -4.01 22.71 -13.79
C GLN A 80 -4.21 21.23 -14.13
N TYR A 81 -3.95 20.34 -13.17
CA TYR A 81 -4.42 18.96 -13.25
C TYR A 81 -5.85 18.85 -12.69
N LYS A 82 -6.52 17.75 -13.00
CA LYS A 82 -7.77 17.33 -12.36
C LYS A 82 -7.68 15.87 -11.92
N LEU A 83 -8.46 15.48 -10.92
CA LEU A 83 -8.74 14.08 -10.60
C LEU A 83 -10.04 13.64 -11.27
N HIS A 84 -10.12 12.36 -11.63
CA HIS A 84 -11.35 11.75 -12.13
C HIS A 84 -12.55 12.01 -11.19
N PRO A 85 -13.78 12.21 -11.69
CA PRO A 85 -14.95 12.52 -10.84
C PRO A 85 -15.30 11.45 -9.79
N SER A 86 -14.92 10.19 -10.02
CA SER A 86 -15.09 9.10 -9.06
C SER A 86 -14.13 9.17 -7.86
N LEU A 87 -13.21 10.14 -7.80
CA LEU A 87 -12.16 10.23 -6.78
C LEU A 87 -12.45 11.31 -5.72
N SER A 88 -13.67 11.33 -5.20
CA SER A 88 -14.13 12.39 -4.31
C SER A 88 -13.44 12.39 -2.94
N HIS A 89 -13.11 11.22 -2.40
CA HIS A 89 -12.41 11.06 -1.14
C HIS A 89 -10.91 11.32 -1.29
N ILE A 90 -10.30 10.80 -2.36
CA ILE A 90 -8.91 11.08 -2.74
C ILE A 90 -8.71 12.58 -2.96
N HIS A 91 -9.65 13.27 -3.61
CA HIS A 91 -9.62 14.72 -3.76
C HIS A 91 -9.59 15.43 -2.40
N LYS A 92 -10.45 15.05 -1.46
CA LYS A 92 -10.42 15.58 -0.08
C LYS A 92 -9.09 15.29 0.64
N LEU A 93 -8.43 14.16 0.39
CA LEU A 93 -7.10 13.89 0.94
C LEU A 93 -6.05 14.81 0.34
N PHE A 94 -6.11 15.04 -0.96
CA PHE A 94 -5.24 15.96 -1.66
C PHE A 94 -5.37 17.38 -1.10
N GLU A 95 -6.60 17.87 -0.90
CA GLU A 95 -6.87 19.19 -0.29
C GLU A 95 -6.32 19.29 1.14
N ARG A 96 -6.40 18.20 1.91
CA ARG A 96 -5.83 18.10 3.26
C ARG A 96 -4.32 17.92 3.29
N LYS A 97 -3.67 17.87 2.12
CA LYS A 97 -2.22 17.59 1.97
C LYS A 97 -1.82 16.24 2.54
N GLU A 98 -2.72 15.28 2.56
CA GLU A 98 -2.49 13.90 3.00
C GLU A 98 -2.35 12.92 1.81
N LEU A 99 -2.32 13.46 0.59
CA LEU A 99 -2.10 12.70 -0.63
C LEU A 99 -1.43 13.59 -1.67
N SER A 100 -0.46 13.02 -2.38
CA SER A 100 0.16 13.61 -3.56
C SER A 100 0.20 12.59 -4.70
N CYS A 101 0.27 13.09 -5.92
CA CYS A 101 0.34 12.27 -7.13
C CYS A 101 1.75 12.35 -7.72
N VAL A 102 2.21 11.28 -8.36
CA VAL A 102 3.42 11.31 -9.17
C VAL A 102 3.04 10.91 -10.59
N VAL A 103 3.37 11.73 -11.58
CA VAL A 103 3.01 11.49 -13.00
C VAL A 103 4.20 11.04 -13.83
N ALA A 104 3.90 10.36 -14.94
CA ALA A 104 4.87 9.88 -15.92
C ALA A 104 5.96 8.97 -15.31
N THR A 105 5.55 8.09 -14.39
CA THR A 105 6.44 7.09 -13.78
C THR A 105 6.43 5.78 -14.56
N SER A 106 7.54 5.06 -14.58
CA SER A 106 7.62 3.69 -15.11
C SER A 106 8.50 2.83 -14.21
N THR A 107 8.21 1.54 -14.11
CA THR A 107 9.08 0.57 -13.44
C THR A 107 10.42 0.37 -14.18
N GLY A 108 10.48 0.71 -15.47
CA GLY A 108 11.61 0.41 -16.35
C GLY A 108 11.45 -0.88 -17.15
N TYR A 109 10.39 -1.66 -16.88
CA TYR A 109 10.00 -2.82 -17.67
C TYR A 109 9.79 -2.44 -19.14
N LYS A 110 10.36 -3.24 -20.06
CA LYS A 110 10.40 -2.96 -21.51
C LYS A 110 9.28 -3.63 -22.30
N GLY A 111 8.62 -4.61 -21.71
CA GLY A 111 7.50 -5.30 -22.35
C GLY A 111 6.15 -4.66 -22.00
N ARG A 112 5.10 -5.37 -22.35
CA ARG A 112 3.70 -4.99 -22.07
C ARG A 112 2.88 -6.19 -21.56
N SER A 113 3.54 -7.24 -21.04
CA SER A 113 2.88 -8.38 -20.40
C SER A 113 2.45 -8.00 -19.00
N HIS A 114 1.18 -8.21 -18.66
CA HIS A 114 0.71 -8.01 -17.28
C HIS A 114 1.45 -8.91 -16.30
N PHE A 115 1.69 -10.17 -16.66
CA PHE A 115 2.40 -11.12 -15.82
C PHE A 115 3.81 -10.60 -15.50
N ASP A 116 4.65 -10.41 -16.51
CA ASP A 116 6.03 -9.97 -16.30
C ASP A 116 6.10 -8.57 -15.68
N GLY A 117 5.20 -7.65 -16.07
CA GLY A 117 5.19 -6.28 -15.56
C GLY A 117 4.83 -6.23 -14.07
N GLN A 118 3.87 -7.06 -13.65
CA GLN A 118 3.51 -7.23 -12.23
C GLN A 118 4.66 -7.89 -11.48
N ASP A 119 5.27 -8.94 -12.05
CA ASP A 119 6.43 -9.58 -11.44
C ASP A 119 7.61 -8.60 -11.28
N PHE A 120 7.85 -7.76 -12.28
CA PHE A 120 8.87 -6.71 -12.21
C PHE A 120 8.56 -5.70 -11.09
N LEU A 121 7.32 -5.23 -11.01
CA LEU A 121 6.87 -4.31 -9.95
C LEU A 121 6.95 -4.94 -8.54
N GLU A 122 6.55 -6.20 -8.38
CA GLU A 122 6.56 -6.92 -7.11
C GLU A 122 7.97 -7.31 -6.67
N SER A 123 8.85 -7.68 -7.61
CA SER A 123 10.26 -7.96 -7.33
C SER A 123 11.00 -6.71 -6.84
N GLY A 124 10.69 -5.54 -7.41
CA GLY A 124 11.39 -4.28 -7.13
C GLY A 124 12.85 -4.25 -7.58
N LEU A 125 13.23 -5.10 -8.53
CA LEU A 125 14.58 -5.18 -9.08
C LEU A 125 14.67 -4.51 -10.46
N GLY A 126 15.87 -4.39 -11.01
CA GLY A 126 16.13 -3.89 -12.37
C GLY A 126 16.02 -4.98 -13.45
N ALA A 127 15.77 -6.22 -13.04
CA ALA A 127 15.65 -7.40 -13.90
C ALA A 127 14.55 -8.35 -13.38
N ALA A 128 14.05 -9.22 -14.26
CA ALA A 128 13.05 -10.23 -13.89
C ALA A 128 13.60 -11.17 -12.81
N ASN A 129 12.91 -11.26 -11.68
CA ASN A 129 13.22 -12.18 -10.59
C ASN A 129 11.92 -12.64 -9.94
N LEU A 130 11.67 -13.95 -9.95
CA LEU A 130 10.45 -14.56 -9.42
C LEU A 130 10.61 -15.15 -8.01
N GLN A 131 11.79 -14.99 -7.42
CA GLN A 131 12.16 -15.57 -6.13
C GLN A 131 11.99 -14.56 -5.00
N SER A 132 12.41 -13.31 -5.19
CA SER A 132 12.48 -12.30 -4.12
C SER A 132 11.67 -11.04 -4.42
N GLY A 133 10.82 -10.66 -3.47
CA GLY A 133 10.01 -9.44 -3.51
C GLY A 133 10.55 -8.31 -2.64
N TRP A 134 10.29 -7.05 -3.03
CA TRP A 134 10.83 -5.91 -2.29
C TRP A 134 10.19 -5.72 -0.92
N VAL A 135 8.91 -6.11 -0.74
CA VAL A 135 8.26 -6.06 0.58
C VAL A 135 8.87 -7.09 1.51
N GLY A 136 9.14 -8.31 1.01
CA GLY A 136 9.90 -9.36 1.70
C GLY A 136 11.24 -8.84 2.21
N ARG A 137 12.06 -8.28 1.32
CA ARG A 137 13.35 -7.69 1.70
C ARG A 137 13.21 -6.55 2.71
N ALA A 138 12.19 -5.70 2.58
CA ALA A 138 11.94 -4.63 3.55
C ALA A 138 11.61 -5.18 4.95
N MET A 139 10.80 -6.24 5.04
CA MET A 139 10.48 -6.91 6.30
C MET A 139 11.74 -7.51 6.95
N ASP A 140 12.60 -8.17 6.17
CA ASP A 140 13.83 -8.77 6.67
C ASP A 140 14.84 -7.72 7.16
N VAL A 141 15.02 -6.64 6.40
CA VAL A 141 15.92 -5.53 6.76
C VAL A 141 15.48 -4.81 8.05
N LEU A 142 14.18 -4.72 8.27
CA LEU A 142 13.61 -4.03 9.44
C LEU A 142 13.35 -4.97 10.63
N GLY A 143 13.40 -6.28 10.41
CA GLY A 143 13.03 -7.27 11.43
C GLY A 143 11.55 -7.23 11.81
N THR A 144 10.67 -6.85 10.88
CA THR A 144 9.23 -6.69 11.09
C THR A 144 8.41 -7.71 10.32
N GLU A 145 7.10 -7.74 10.54
CA GLU A 145 6.16 -8.60 9.82
C GLU A 145 5.26 -7.83 8.86
N GLY A 146 4.67 -8.58 7.94
CA GLY A 146 3.72 -8.07 6.96
C GLY A 146 2.68 -9.09 6.56
N ILE A 147 1.52 -8.60 6.10
CA ILE A 147 0.41 -9.42 5.63
C ILE A 147 -0.05 -8.95 4.26
N ALA A 148 -0.10 -9.87 3.30
CA ALA A 148 -0.75 -9.64 2.01
C ALA A 148 -2.21 -10.08 2.05
N ILE A 149 -3.12 -9.20 1.64
CA ILE A 149 -4.53 -9.55 1.41
C ILE A 149 -4.65 -10.12 -0.01
N SER A 150 -4.32 -11.39 -0.14
CA SER A 150 -4.21 -12.10 -1.40
C SER A 150 -4.47 -13.60 -1.23
N LYS A 151 -4.96 -14.25 -2.29
CA LYS A 151 -5.29 -15.69 -2.27
C LYS A 151 -4.08 -16.60 -2.16
N MET A 152 -2.91 -16.13 -2.58
CA MET A 152 -1.63 -16.82 -2.51
C MET A 152 -0.55 -15.83 -2.10
N THR A 153 0.57 -16.33 -1.58
CA THR A 153 1.73 -15.48 -1.27
C THR A 153 2.21 -14.76 -2.54
N PRO A 154 2.08 -13.41 -2.58
CA PRO A 154 2.46 -12.64 -3.76
C PRO A 154 3.98 -12.63 -3.92
N LEU A 155 4.48 -12.40 -5.13
CA LEU A 155 5.93 -12.32 -5.37
C LEU A 155 6.59 -11.29 -4.46
N ALA A 156 5.89 -10.19 -4.19
CA ALA A 156 6.34 -9.12 -3.31
C ALA A 156 6.78 -9.58 -1.91
N PHE A 157 6.25 -10.71 -1.43
CA PHE A 157 6.50 -11.27 -0.09
C PHE A 157 7.42 -12.49 -0.10
N ARG A 158 7.75 -13.04 -1.29
CA ARG A 158 8.58 -14.25 -1.40
C ARG A 158 10.00 -13.99 -0.91
N ASP A 159 10.65 -15.08 -0.50
CA ASP A 159 11.99 -15.15 0.09
C ASP A 159 12.14 -14.56 1.50
N SER A 160 11.03 -14.14 2.13
CA SER A 160 10.99 -13.75 3.54
C SER A 160 10.12 -14.71 4.35
N LEU A 161 10.59 -15.09 5.55
CA LEU A 161 9.80 -15.87 6.52
C LEU A 161 8.90 -14.99 7.40
N ARG A 162 8.93 -13.67 7.21
CA ARG A 162 8.23 -12.67 8.02
C ARG A 162 6.91 -12.21 7.39
N GLY A 163 6.64 -12.66 6.17
CA GLY A 163 5.42 -12.39 5.44
C GLY A 163 4.41 -13.53 5.58
N SER A 164 3.14 -13.19 5.71
CA SER A 164 2.03 -14.13 5.52
C SER A 164 1.00 -13.54 4.55
N ASN A 165 0.04 -14.36 4.11
CA ASN A 165 -1.07 -13.89 3.29
C ASN A 165 -2.42 -14.40 3.83
N PHE A 166 -3.46 -13.63 3.59
CA PHE A 166 -4.83 -13.95 3.96
C PHE A 166 -5.79 -13.46 2.89
N TYR A 167 -6.87 -14.19 2.65
CA TYR A 167 -7.96 -13.69 1.81
C TYR A 167 -9.30 -14.08 2.43
N PRO A 168 -10.27 -13.16 2.54
CA PRO A 168 -11.59 -13.49 3.04
C PRO A 168 -12.25 -14.53 2.14
N SER A 169 -12.64 -15.64 2.77
CA SER A 169 -13.42 -16.69 2.14
C SER A 169 -14.85 -16.66 2.65
N ASN A 170 -15.77 -17.09 1.78
CA ASN A 170 -17.19 -17.31 2.08
C ASN A 170 -17.53 -18.80 2.14
N PHE A 171 -16.52 -19.67 2.02
CA PHE A 171 -16.70 -21.10 2.24
C PHE A 171 -17.13 -21.35 3.68
N THR A 172 -18.02 -22.31 3.88
CA THR A 172 -18.36 -22.82 5.21
C THR A 172 -17.07 -23.19 5.92
N SER A 173 -16.91 -22.73 7.17
CA SER A 173 -15.79 -23.11 8.02
C SER A 173 -15.60 -24.62 7.94
N ALA A 174 -14.36 -25.05 7.70
CA ALA A 174 -14.03 -26.46 7.84
C ALA A 174 -14.48 -26.95 9.22
N VAL A 175 -14.83 -28.25 9.31
CA VAL A 175 -15.03 -28.94 10.58
C VAL A 175 -13.88 -28.55 11.52
N ASP A 176 -14.18 -28.22 12.78
CA ASP A 176 -13.17 -27.70 13.73
C ASP A 176 -11.93 -28.61 13.79
N SER A 177 -12.13 -29.93 13.60
CA SER A 177 -11.06 -30.93 13.53
C SER A 177 -10.05 -30.71 12.40
N LEU A 178 -10.40 -30.09 11.28
CA LEU A 178 -9.46 -29.91 10.15
C LEU A 178 -8.30 -28.99 10.54
N THR A 179 -8.55 -27.98 11.36
CA THR A 179 -7.47 -27.07 11.80
C THR A 179 -6.51 -27.82 12.71
N ASP A 180 -7.03 -28.65 13.61
CA ASP A 180 -6.24 -29.50 14.50
C ASP A 180 -5.48 -30.59 13.73
N ASP A 181 -6.11 -31.20 12.72
CA ASP A 181 -5.51 -32.20 11.85
C ASP A 181 -4.36 -31.59 11.02
N LEU A 182 -4.55 -30.38 10.49
CA LEU A 182 -3.50 -29.64 9.79
C LEU A 182 -2.38 -29.22 10.73
N ALA A 183 -2.68 -28.81 11.97
CA ALA A 183 -1.66 -28.48 12.97
C ALA A 183 -0.81 -29.71 13.31
N ALA A 184 -1.45 -30.87 13.51
CA ALA A 184 -0.77 -32.14 13.75
C ALA A 184 0.07 -32.60 12.54
N LEU A 185 -0.38 -32.33 11.31
CA LEU A 185 0.38 -32.64 10.10
C LEU A 185 1.57 -31.70 9.91
N TYR A 186 1.40 -30.41 10.21
CA TYR A 186 2.40 -29.37 9.95
C TYR A 186 3.41 -29.17 11.08
N GLN A 187 3.23 -29.80 12.25
CA GLN A 187 4.11 -29.67 13.42
C GLN A 187 5.60 -29.97 13.17
N TYR A 188 5.94 -30.63 12.07
CA TYR A 188 7.32 -30.95 11.68
C TYR A 188 7.88 -30.07 10.55
N ASP A 189 7.09 -29.13 10.03
CA ASP A 189 7.51 -28.16 9.02
C ASP A 189 7.22 -26.74 9.52
N GLU A 190 8.28 -26.07 9.98
CA GLU A 190 8.25 -24.71 10.55
C GLU A 190 7.56 -23.69 9.63
N LYS A 191 7.68 -23.85 8.30
CA LYS A 191 7.06 -22.91 7.35
C LYS A 191 5.56 -23.13 7.27
N LEU A 192 5.14 -24.40 7.19
CA LEU A 192 3.72 -24.74 7.12
C LEU A 192 3.00 -24.47 8.45
N GLU A 193 3.64 -24.75 9.57
CA GLU A 193 3.11 -24.45 10.91
C GLU A 193 2.87 -22.94 11.07
N ARG A 194 3.86 -22.11 10.76
CA ARG A 194 3.71 -20.64 10.82
C ARG A 194 2.62 -20.13 9.89
N ALA A 195 2.53 -20.65 8.67
CA ALA A 195 1.50 -20.23 7.72
C ALA A 195 0.09 -20.57 8.24
N LEU A 196 -0.09 -21.74 8.84
CA LEU A 196 -1.35 -22.17 9.44
C LEU A 196 -1.73 -21.27 10.63
N VAL A 197 -0.80 -21.06 11.57
CA VAL A 197 -1.02 -20.20 12.75
C VAL A 197 -1.35 -18.77 12.33
N ALA A 198 -0.60 -18.20 11.39
CA ALA A 198 -0.86 -16.85 10.91
C ALA A 198 -2.26 -16.72 10.29
N GLY A 199 -2.69 -17.73 9.52
CA GLY A 199 -4.00 -17.79 8.89
C GLY A 199 -5.16 -17.98 9.88
N THR A 200 -5.00 -18.83 10.90
CA THR A 200 -6.03 -19.09 11.91
C THR A 200 -6.22 -17.88 12.82
N GLU A 201 -5.16 -17.22 13.26
CA GLU A 201 -5.25 -15.98 14.04
C GLU A 201 -6.02 -14.88 13.28
N ILE A 202 -5.76 -14.72 11.97
CA ILE A 202 -6.47 -13.73 11.16
C ILE A 202 -7.95 -14.13 11.00
N LYS A 203 -8.23 -15.42 10.76
CA LYS A 203 -9.60 -15.93 10.65
C LYS A 203 -10.38 -15.66 11.94
N ASP A 204 -9.81 -16.00 13.09
CA ASP A 204 -10.47 -15.87 14.40
C ASP A 204 -10.73 -14.40 14.75
N ALA A 205 -9.79 -13.51 14.43
CA ALA A 205 -9.98 -12.07 14.57
C ALA A 205 -11.16 -11.53 13.73
N LEU A 206 -11.44 -12.14 12.56
CA LEU A 206 -12.49 -11.70 11.64
C LEU A 206 -13.85 -12.41 11.85
N MET A 207 -13.91 -13.50 12.61
CA MET A 207 -15.14 -14.28 12.85
C MET A 207 -16.11 -13.66 13.87
N GLY A 208 -15.75 -12.52 14.47
CA GLY A 208 -16.60 -11.77 15.41
C GLY A 208 -17.84 -11.12 14.79
N ASP A 209 -17.93 -11.03 13.45
CA ASP A 209 -19.01 -10.30 12.76
C ASP A 209 -19.69 -11.17 11.69
N LYS A 210 -20.78 -11.85 12.08
CA LYS A 210 -21.55 -12.78 11.23
C LYS A 210 -22.43 -12.02 10.24
N GLN A 211 -21.86 -11.57 9.11
CA GLN A 211 -22.66 -11.23 7.93
C GLN A 211 -22.30 -12.09 6.72
N LYS A 212 -23.33 -12.58 6.02
CA LYS A 212 -23.22 -13.31 4.75
C LYS A 212 -22.44 -12.47 3.75
N ARG A 213 -21.20 -12.86 3.51
CA ARG A 213 -20.29 -12.20 2.57
C ARG A 213 -20.78 -12.44 1.14
N LEU A 214 -21.28 -11.41 0.47
CA LEU A 214 -21.36 -11.34 -0.99
C LEU A 214 -19.95 -11.10 -1.56
N GLN A 215 -19.79 -11.23 -2.89
CA GLN A 215 -18.53 -11.07 -3.62
C GLN A 215 -17.70 -9.89 -3.07
N THR A 216 -16.51 -10.18 -2.53
CA THR A 216 -15.70 -9.18 -1.81
C THR A 216 -15.21 -8.10 -2.76
N SER A 217 -15.73 -6.87 -2.61
CA SER A 217 -15.27 -5.69 -3.35
C SER A 217 -13.90 -5.22 -2.85
N PHE A 218 -13.14 -4.48 -3.66
CA PHE A 218 -11.85 -3.92 -3.23
C PHE A 218 -12.01 -2.98 -2.02
N SER A 219 -13.05 -2.14 -2.03
CA SER A 219 -13.39 -1.28 -0.89
C SER A 219 -13.55 -2.07 0.40
N ARG A 220 -14.22 -3.23 0.35
CA ARG A 220 -14.37 -4.13 1.51
C ARG A 220 -13.04 -4.74 1.96
N LEU A 221 -12.14 -5.11 1.05
CA LEU A 221 -10.79 -5.59 1.39
C LEU A 221 -9.99 -4.53 2.16
N CYS A 222 -10.18 -3.25 1.85
CA CYS A 222 -9.59 -2.16 2.63
C CYS A 222 -10.15 -2.10 4.06
N GLY A 223 -11.45 -2.33 4.26
CA GLY A 223 -12.03 -2.49 5.59
C GLY A 223 -11.40 -3.65 6.37
N GLU A 224 -11.26 -4.82 5.73
CA GLU A 224 -10.63 -5.98 6.37
C GLU A 224 -9.14 -5.77 6.66
N CYS A 225 -8.43 -4.99 5.83
CA CYS A 225 -7.08 -4.54 6.13
C CYS A 225 -7.01 -3.78 7.46
N VAL A 226 -7.94 -2.87 7.71
CA VAL A 226 -8.03 -2.16 8.98
C VAL A 226 -8.24 -3.13 10.14
N ASP A 227 -9.15 -4.08 10.00
CA ASP A 227 -9.47 -5.04 11.06
C ASP A 227 -8.25 -5.92 11.39
N ILE A 228 -7.53 -6.39 10.37
CA ILE A 228 -6.27 -7.12 10.54
C ILE A 228 -5.22 -6.26 11.25
N MET A 229 -5.02 -5.01 10.83
CA MET A 229 -4.03 -4.11 11.44
C MET A 229 -4.37 -3.78 12.91
N LYS A 230 -5.65 -3.75 13.28
CA LYS A 230 -6.09 -3.58 14.67
C LYS A 230 -5.86 -4.84 15.49
N ALA A 231 -6.15 -6.02 14.94
CA ALA A 231 -5.95 -7.30 15.60
C ALA A 231 -4.45 -7.65 15.75
N LYS A 232 -3.63 -7.25 14.78
CA LYS A 232 -2.19 -7.50 14.75
C LYS A 232 -1.42 -6.17 14.76
N PRO A 233 -1.33 -5.47 15.92
CA PRO A 233 -0.80 -4.11 16.00
C PRO A 233 0.68 -3.97 15.61
N ASN A 234 1.44 -5.07 15.62
CA ASN A 234 2.87 -5.12 15.27
C ASN A 234 3.12 -5.31 13.77
N VAL A 235 2.08 -5.56 12.96
CA VAL A 235 2.23 -5.68 11.50
C VAL A 235 2.56 -4.30 10.92
N GLN A 236 3.72 -4.23 10.23
CA GLN A 236 4.22 -2.98 9.66
C GLN A 236 3.89 -2.85 8.18
N PHE A 237 3.84 -3.96 7.43
CA PHE A 237 3.56 -3.96 6.00
C PHE A 237 2.23 -4.64 5.68
N MET A 238 1.37 -3.97 4.92
CA MET A 238 0.17 -4.55 4.32
C MET A 238 0.26 -4.46 2.80
N MET A 239 -0.19 -5.48 2.09
CA MET A 239 -0.37 -5.42 0.64
C MET A 239 -1.81 -5.75 0.27
N LEU A 240 -2.39 -5.01 -0.67
CA LEU A 240 -3.69 -5.32 -1.26
C LEU A 240 -3.58 -5.33 -2.78
N GLU A 241 -4.39 -6.16 -3.40
CA GLU A 241 -4.50 -6.22 -4.85
C GLU A 241 -5.87 -5.70 -5.29
N SER A 242 -5.87 -4.78 -6.25
CA SER A 242 -7.06 -4.27 -6.91
C SER A 242 -7.02 -4.68 -8.38
N GLY A 243 -8.04 -5.38 -8.86
CA GLY A 243 -8.14 -5.82 -10.27
C GLY A 243 -9.06 -4.91 -11.10
N GLY A 244 -9.22 -5.25 -12.38
CA GLY A 244 -10.20 -4.59 -13.27
C GLY A 244 -9.66 -3.40 -14.08
N TRP A 245 -8.36 -3.10 -13.94
CA TRP A 245 -7.74 -1.91 -14.56
C TRP A 245 -7.41 -2.07 -16.05
N ASP A 246 -7.49 -3.28 -16.60
CA ASP A 246 -7.19 -3.58 -18.01
C ASP A 246 -8.34 -3.19 -18.96
N THR A 247 -8.48 -1.88 -19.21
CA THR A 247 -9.62 -1.30 -19.91
C THR A 247 -9.40 -1.16 -21.43
N HIS A 248 -9.31 -2.29 -22.14
CA HIS A 248 -9.24 -2.30 -23.63
C HIS A 248 -10.53 -1.84 -24.32
N LYS A 249 -11.67 -1.92 -23.62
CA LYS A 249 -12.99 -1.58 -24.16
C LYS A 249 -13.92 -1.02 -23.10
N SER A 250 -14.86 -0.18 -23.52
CA SER A 250 -15.87 0.44 -22.64
C SER A 250 -15.23 1.10 -21.42
N GLN A 251 -14.13 1.81 -21.65
CA GLN A 251 -13.24 2.25 -20.58
C GLN A 251 -13.90 3.25 -19.63
N VAL A 252 -14.68 4.21 -20.13
CA VAL A 252 -15.30 5.26 -19.31
C VAL A 252 -16.03 4.68 -18.09
N GLY A 253 -16.98 3.78 -18.31
CA GLY A 253 -17.75 3.16 -17.22
C GLY A 253 -16.95 2.20 -16.35
N LYS A 254 -16.00 1.45 -16.94
CA LYS A 254 -15.16 0.51 -16.18
C LYS A 254 -14.19 1.24 -15.27
N LEU A 255 -13.44 2.20 -15.82
CA LEU A 255 -12.48 3.01 -15.08
C LEU A 255 -13.17 3.78 -13.97
N SER A 256 -14.34 4.39 -14.24
CA SER A 256 -15.14 5.08 -13.22
C SER A 256 -15.46 4.16 -12.04
N ARG A 257 -15.92 2.93 -12.31
CA ARG A 257 -16.27 1.96 -11.26
C ARG A 257 -15.04 1.52 -10.46
N GLU A 258 -13.92 1.21 -11.10
CA GLU A 258 -12.73 0.77 -10.37
C GLU A 258 -12.09 1.93 -9.58
N LEU A 259 -12.15 3.16 -10.09
CA LEU A 259 -11.72 4.36 -9.37
C LEU A 259 -12.62 4.65 -8.16
N ASP A 260 -13.94 4.48 -8.28
CA ASP A 260 -14.88 4.57 -7.16
C ASP A 260 -14.56 3.54 -6.06
N GLN A 261 -14.26 2.29 -6.45
CA GLN A 261 -13.84 1.27 -5.49
C GLN A 261 -12.52 1.60 -4.78
N LEU A 262 -11.56 2.18 -5.50
CA LEU A 262 -10.31 2.67 -4.92
C LEU A 262 -10.56 3.84 -3.96
N ASP A 263 -11.40 4.80 -4.35
CA ASP A 263 -11.75 5.99 -3.58
C ASP A 263 -12.39 5.60 -2.25
N GLU A 264 -13.41 4.75 -2.29
CA GLU A 264 -14.09 4.21 -1.12
C GLU A 264 -13.16 3.36 -0.26
N GLY A 265 -12.30 2.54 -0.87
CA GLY A 265 -11.32 1.74 -0.14
C GLY A 265 -10.34 2.59 0.67
N ILE A 266 -9.78 3.63 0.05
CA ILE A 266 -8.88 4.56 0.75
C ILE A 266 -9.62 5.35 1.84
N ALA A 267 -10.87 5.72 1.61
CA ALA A 267 -11.72 6.35 2.62
C ALA A 267 -11.93 5.42 3.84
N GLN A 268 -12.15 4.13 3.61
CA GLN A 268 -12.25 3.11 4.67
C GLN A 268 -10.93 2.96 5.43
N LEU A 269 -9.77 2.91 4.75
CA LEU A 269 -8.47 2.87 5.41
C LEU A 269 -8.29 4.06 6.36
N LYS A 270 -8.50 5.29 5.86
CA LYS A 270 -8.36 6.49 6.68
C LYS A 270 -9.32 6.50 7.87
N LYS A 271 -10.61 6.24 7.63
CA LYS A 271 -11.63 6.22 8.68
C LYS A 271 -11.32 5.16 9.73
N GLY A 272 -10.97 3.97 9.28
CA GLY A 272 -10.76 2.80 10.12
C GLY A 272 -9.49 2.86 10.96
N LEU A 273 -8.39 3.39 10.40
CA LEU A 273 -7.12 3.59 11.11
C LEU A 273 -7.19 4.75 12.12
N GLY A 274 -8.05 5.75 11.90
CA GLY A 274 -8.23 6.86 12.82
C GLY A 274 -6.89 7.56 13.12
N ASN A 275 -6.48 7.55 14.39
CA ASN A 275 -5.23 8.18 14.83
C ASN A 275 -3.97 7.54 14.23
N ASP A 276 -4.03 6.29 13.80
CA ASP A 276 -2.89 5.59 13.20
C ASP A 276 -2.62 6.06 11.76
N TRP A 277 -3.60 6.68 11.09
CA TRP A 277 -3.44 7.20 9.72
C TRP A 277 -2.25 8.16 9.58
N LYS A 278 -1.95 8.95 10.62
CA LYS A 278 -0.79 9.86 10.63
C LYS A 278 0.56 9.16 10.59
N ASN A 279 0.60 7.89 10.98
CA ASN A 279 1.78 7.04 10.98
C ASN A 279 1.72 5.98 9.87
N THR A 280 0.80 6.10 8.91
CA THR A 280 0.66 5.14 7.82
C THR A 280 1.01 5.81 6.49
N LEU A 281 1.89 5.19 5.72
CA LEU A 281 2.15 5.47 4.32
C LEU A 281 1.29 4.52 3.47
N VAL A 282 0.52 5.06 2.53
CA VAL A 282 -0.20 4.29 1.52
C VAL A 282 0.40 4.57 0.14
N LEU A 283 0.84 3.52 -0.53
CA LEU A 283 1.36 3.57 -1.90
C LEU A 283 0.34 2.91 -2.83
N VAL A 284 -0.04 3.58 -3.91
CA VAL A 284 -0.96 3.02 -4.92
C VAL A 284 -0.26 3.05 -6.27
N THR A 285 -0.01 1.88 -6.85
CA THR A 285 0.79 1.74 -8.08
C THR A 285 0.18 0.71 -9.02
N SER A 286 0.55 0.79 -10.29
CA SER A 286 0.26 -0.20 -11.32
C SER A 286 1.54 -0.56 -12.09
N GLU A 287 1.57 -1.71 -12.74
CA GLU A 287 2.75 -2.27 -13.40
C GLU A 287 3.32 -1.40 -14.54
N PHE A 288 2.43 -0.75 -15.29
CA PHE A 288 2.72 0.21 -16.36
C PHE A 288 1.46 1.04 -16.66
N GLY A 289 1.55 2.00 -17.59
CA GLY A 289 0.40 2.84 -17.98
C GLY A 289 -0.33 2.38 -19.24
N ARG A 290 -1.15 3.27 -19.79
CA ARG A 290 -1.90 3.05 -21.05
C ARG A 290 -1.42 3.93 -22.19
N THR A 291 -1.73 3.52 -23.41
CA THR A 291 -1.48 4.28 -24.64
C THR A 291 -2.04 5.69 -24.58
N VAL A 292 -1.35 6.66 -25.20
CA VAL A 292 -1.83 8.05 -25.23
C VAL A 292 -3.07 8.19 -26.11
N ARG A 293 -3.10 7.51 -27.25
CA ARG A 293 -4.26 7.51 -28.14
C ARG A 293 -5.24 6.42 -27.72
N GLN A 294 -6.54 6.71 -27.73
CA GLN A 294 -7.56 5.68 -27.57
C GLN A 294 -7.48 4.65 -28.72
N ASN A 295 -7.91 3.42 -28.47
CA ASN A 295 -8.04 2.39 -29.49
C ASN A 295 -9.42 2.47 -30.19
N GLY A 296 -9.65 1.59 -31.17
CA GLY A 296 -10.91 1.55 -31.93
C GLY A 296 -12.10 0.93 -31.20
N THR A 297 -11.96 0.54 -29.92
CA THR A 297 -12.97 -0.19 -29.15
C THR A 297 -13.47 0.58 -27.91
N GLY A 298 -13.27 1.89 -27.89
CA GLY A 298 -13.69 2.74 -26.76
C GLY A 298 -12.88 2.46 -25.50
N GLY A 299 -11.58 2.16 -25.66
CA GLY A 299 -10.64 1.98 -24.56
C GLY A 299 -9.23 2.39 -24.96
N THR A 300 -8.24 1.87 -24.26
CA THR A 300 -6.82 2.09 -24.53
C THR A 300 -6.08 0.77 -24.52
N ASP A 301 -4.94 0.67 -25.21
CA ASP A 301 -4.07 -0.50 -25.12
C ASP A 301 -2.96 -0.29 -24.07
N HIS A 302 -2.16 -1.33 -23.82
CA HIS A 302 -1.03 -1.28 -22.90
C HIS A 302 0.01 -0.24 -23.34
N GLY A 303 0.45 0.61 -22.41
CA GLY A 303 1.45 1.65 -22.63
C GLY A 303 2.70 1.46 -21.75
N THR A 304 3.39 2.57 -21.44
CA THR A 304 4.63 2.55 -20.65
C THR A 304 4.50 3.33 -19.35
N ALA A 305 4.46 4.67 -19.43
CA ALA A 305 4.41 5.50 -18.23
C ALA A 305 2.98 5.60 -17.66
N GLY A 306 2.87 5.47 -16.35
CA GLY A 306 1.64 5.65 -15.59
C GLY A 306 1.76 6.79 -14.57
N SER A 307 1.00 6.65 -13.49
CA SER A 307 1.04 7.50 -12.32
C SER A 307 0.93 6.65 -11.05
N MET A 308 1.32 7.22 -9.92
CA MET A 308 1.08 6.61 -8.61
C MET A 308 0.53 7.63 -7.62
N PHE A 309 -0.20 7.13 -6.61
CA PHE A 309 -0.56 7.92 -5.44
C PHE A 309 0.35 7.57 -4.28
N ILE A 310 0.74 8.60 -3.55
CA ILE A 310 1.36 8.50 -2.24
C ILE A 310 0.38 9.20 -1.30
N ALA A 311 -0.10 8.48 -0.28
CA ALA A 311 -1.05 9.00 0.69
C ALA A 311 -0.61 8.65 2.12
N GLY A 312 -1.23 9.29 3.11
CA GLY A 312 -0.91 9.10 4.52
C GLY A 312 -0.98 10.41 5.30
N GLY A 313 -1.06 10.33 6.62
CA GLY A 313 -1.25 11.54 7.43
C GLY A 313 0.03 12.28 7.84
N SER A 314 1.20 11.93 7.27
CA SER A 314 2.40 12.78 7.31
C SER A 314 2.29 13.73 6.12
N HIS A 315 2.18 15.04 6.34
CA HIS A 315 1.81 16.05 5.33
C HIS A 315 2.56 15.95 3.98
N LEU A 316 2.02 15.20 3.02
CA LEU A 316 2.57 14.98 1.68
C LEU A 316 2.49 16.20 0.74
N GLY A 317 2.01 17.35 1.23
CA GLY A 317 2.01 18.63 0.53
C GLY A 317 0.81 18.88 -0.40
N GLY A 318 0.06 17.85 -0.80
CA GLY A 318 -1.10 18.01 -1.68
C GLY A 318 -0.69 18.56 -3.03
N THR A 319 0.18 17.85 -3.75
CA THR A 319 0.79 18.34 -5.01
C THR A 319 0.98 17.23 -6.04
N ILE A 320 1.37 17.65 -7.25
CA ILE A 320 1.77 16.77 -8.35
C ILE A 320 3.29 16.79 -8.43
N HIS A 321 3.91 15.62 -8.35
CA HIS A 321 5.33 15.39 -8.54
C HIS A 321 5.59 14.73 -9.91
N GLY A 322 6.87 14.65 -10.28
CA GLY A 322 7.29 14.17 -11.58
C GLY A 322 7.32 15.29 -12.63
N LYS A 323 7.76 14.95 -13.84
CA LYS A 323 7.86 15.90 -14.95
C LYS A 323 6.88 15.47 -16.04
N TRP A 324 6.04 16.40 -16.48
CA TRP A 324 5.17 16.17 -17.63
C TRP A 324 6.00 16.19 -18.93
N PRO A 325 5.94 15.13 -19.76
CA PRO A 325 6.71 15.08 -21.00
C PRO A 325 6.04 15.84 -22.16
N GLY A 326 4.72 16.02 -22.15
CA GLY A 326 3.93 16.49 -23.29
C GLY A 326 3.31 15.35 -24.11
N LEU A 327 2.27 15.65 -24.91
CA LEU A 327 1.62 14.68 -25.82
C LEU A 327 1.84 14.97 -27.31
N SER A 328 2.79 15.84 -27.67
CA SER A 328 3.17 15.98 -29.08
C SER A 328 3.93 14.73 -29.55
N LYS A 329 3.92 14.43 -30.85
CA LYS A 329 4.58 13.22 -31.39
C LYS A 329 6.02 13.05 -30.90
N LYS A 330 6.82 14.12 -30.91
CA LYS A 330 8.22 14.12 -30.43
C LYS A 330 8.38 13.91 -28.93
N ASP A 331 7.31 14.09 -28.15
CA ASP A 331 7.31 13.97 -26.70
C ASP A 331 6.91 12.55 -26.25
N LEU A 332 6.31 11.76 -27.14
CA LEU A 332 5.88 10.39 -26.86
C LEU A 332 7.05 9.41 -26.87
N PHE A 333 6.90 8.34 -26.09
CA PHE A 333 7.77 7.17 -26.20
C PHE A 333 7.28 6.31 -27.37
N GLU A 334 8.19 5.99 -28.30
CA GLU A 334 7.89 5.21 -29.51
C GLU A 334 6.70 5.78 -30.32
N ASP A 335 6.54 7.11 -30.34
CA ASP A 335 5.43 7.82 -31.00
C ASP A 335 4.01 7.40 -30.52
N ARG A 336 3.90 6.69 -29.38
CA ARG A 336 2.67 5.99 -28.97
C ARG A 336 2.31 6.18 -27.50
N ASP A 337 3.29 6.01 -26.61
CA ASP A 337 3.07 5.91 -25.17
C ASP A 337 3.50 7.20 -24.46
N LEU A 338 2.94 7.45 -23.27
CA LEU A 338 3.40 8.55 -22.42
C LEU A 338 4.87 8.28 -22.07
N ARG A 339 5.75 9.26 -22.31
CA ARG A 339 7.18 9.09 -22.07
C ARG A 339 7.47 9.05 -20.56
N PRO A 340 8.12 7.99 -20.05
CA PRO A 340 8.56 7.97 -18.67
C PRO A 340 9.56 9.09 -18.41
N THR A 341 9.37 9.83 -17.31
CA THR A 341 10.32 10.85 -16.87
C THR A 341 11.04 10.49 -15.59
N THR A 342 10.49 9.54 -14.81
CA THR A 342 11.10 9.04 -13.58
C THR A 342 10.75 7.56 -13.35
N ASN A 343 11.53 6.90 -12.49
CA ASN A 343 11.32 5.49 -12.15
C ASN A 343 10.37 5.35 -10.93
N THR A 344 9.41 4.42 -11.00
CA THR A 344 8.46 4.12 -9.91
C THR A 344 9.16 3.71 -8.62
N PHE A 345 10.19 2.86 -8.69
CA PHE A 345 10.94 2.39 -7.52
C PHE A 345 11.75 3.49 -6.87
N SER A 346 12.24 4.48 -7.64
CA SER A 346 12.89 5.66 -7.06
C SER A 346 11.93 6.45 -6.16
N TRP A 347 10.66 6.56 -6.53
CA TRP A 347 9.64 7.22 -5.70
C TRP A 347 9.23 6.38 -4.49
N ILE A 348 9.04 5.07 -4.65
CA ILE A 348 8.77 4.15 -3.53
C ILE A 348 9.94 4.18 -2.53
N SER A 349 11.18 4.09 -3.01
CA SER A 349 12.40 4.14 -2.19
C SER A 349 12.51 5.45 -1.43
N ALA A 350 12.24 6.60 -2.07
CA ALA A 350 12.20 7.90 -1.40
C ALA A 350 11.10 7.99 -0.33
N ALA A 351 9.90 7.48 -0.63
CA ALA A 351 8.79 7.47 0.31
C ALA A 351 9.10 6.60 1.55
N LEU A 352 9.65 5.41 1.35
CA LEU A 352 10.06 4.51 2.43
C LEU A 352 11.22 5.09 3.24
N GLN A 353 12.22 5.69 2.58
CA GLN A 353 13.33 6.36 3.25
C GLN A 353 12.84 7.40 4.26
N GLN A 354 11.98 8.32 3.81
CA GLN A 354 11.54 9.44 4.62
C GLN A 354 10.49 9.03 5.64
N HIS A 355 9.57 8.13 5.27
CA HIS A 355 8.56 7.64 6.18
C HIS A 355 9.18 6.79 7.28
N LEU A 356 9.92 5.73 6.94
CA LEU A 356 10.46 4.76 7.91
C LEU A 356 11.81 5.17 8.51
N GLY A 357 12.47 6.19 7.96
CA GLY A 357 13.80 6.63 8.41
C GLY A 357 14.93 5.69 7.99
N LEU A 358 14.82 5.07 6.81
CA LEU A 358 15.79 4.08 6.34
C LEU A 358 17.13 4.72 5.99
N SER A 359 18.22 4.08 6.41
CA SER A 359 19.57 4.42 5.94
C SER A 359 19.76 4.02 4.48
N GLN A 360 20.77 4.59 3.82
CA GLN A 360 21.09 4.24 2.43
C GLN A 360 21.43 2.74 2.28
N ASN A 361 22.11 2.15 3.26
CA ASN A 361 22.45 0.72 3.22
C ASN A 361 21.19 -0.16 3.28
N GLN A 362 20.21 0.21 4.11
CA GLN A 362 18.92 -0.48 4.16
C GLN A 362 18.16 -0.33 2.84
N LEU A 363 18.16 0.85 2.23
CA LEU A 363 17.54 1.04 0.92
C LEU A 363 18.21 0.22 -0.17
N ASN A 364 19.55 0.13 -0.18
CA ASN A 364 20.27 -0.68 -1.15
C ASN A 364 19.97 -2.18 -0.99
N ALA A 365 19.70 -2.64 0.23
CA ALA A 365 19.26 -4.02 0.48
C ALA A 365 17.83 -4.28 -0.05
N ILE A 366 16.96 -3.28 -0.02
CA ILE A 366 15.57 -3.40 -0.50
C ILE A 366 15.48 -3.20 -2.02
N PHE A 367 16.14 -2.19 -2.57
CA PHE A 367 16.16 -1.80 -3.99
C PHE A 367 17.59 -1.67 -4.50
N PRO A 368 18.32 -2.78 -4.74
CA PRO A 368 19.73 -2.74 -5.12
C PRO A 368 19.99 -2.03 -6.46
N ASP A 369 19.00 -2.03 -7.35
CA ASP A 369 19.12 -1.45 -8.70
C ASP A 369 18.54 -0.04 -8.83
N HIS A 370 17.92 0.49 -7.77
CA HIS A 370 17.16 1.74 -7.84
C HIS A 370 17.54 2.72 -6.73
N MET A 371 18.09 3.87 -7.12
CA MET A 371 18.37 4.95 -6.19
C MET A 371 17.09 5.70 -5.81
N PRO A 372 16.96 6.17 -4.55
CA PRO A 372 15.83 6.99 -4.14
C PRO A 372 15.79 8.29 -4.95
N TYR A 373 14.58 8.72 -5.31
CA TYR A 373 14.39 10.00 -5.97
C TYR A 373 14.80 11.14 -5.02
N LYS A 374 15.68 12.04 -5.48
CA LYS A 374 16.20 13.14 -4.66
C LYS A 374 15.17 14.26 -4.52
N TYR A 375 14.21 14.07 -3.63
CA TYR A 375 13.13 15.02 -3.34
C TYR A 375 12.53 14.80 -1.96
N THR A 376 12.15 15.87 -1.27
CA THR A 376 11.48 15.81 0.03
C THR A 376 9.96 15.67 -0.17
N LEU A 377 9.42 14.50 0.18
CA LEU A 377 8.00 14.16 0.06
C LEU A 377 7.17 14.60 1.27
N PHE A 378 7.76 14.59 2.47
CA PHE A 378 7.09 14.86 3.75
C PHE A 378 7.62 16.13 4.43
#